data_AF-A0A519SMI8-F1
#
_entry.id   AF-A0A519SMI8-F1
#
_cell.length_a   1.000
_cell.length_b   1.000
_cell.length_c   1.000
_cell.angle_alpha   90.00
_cell.angle_beta   90.00
_cell.angle_gamma   90.00
#
_symmetry.space_group_name_H-M   'P 1'
#
loop_
_entity.id
_entity.type
_entity.pdbx_description
1 polymer ?
#
loop_
_entity_poly.entity_id
_entity_poly.type
_entity_poly.pdbx_seq_one_letter_code
_entity_poly.pdbx_strand_id
1 'polypeptide(L)'
;MTFKEIEFKDINSTRIYRNYLGRIRNSIKNLNPDNQQELLLEINSHIYEAFNYDPGQKGELEHLLDVMDKLGPPEVFLKPWVAQKQLEEATQSFNPVKIFKALFLNLGNGISYILFAILYLCLFGFVFLIVAKILNPDQVGLFYRVNDFFILGQYRETDINSYLPYEHLGNWFIPVMIVATALLYFLLTLLLKLKKTFKLKLS
;
A
#
# COMPACT_ATOMS: atom_id res chain seq x y z
N MET A 1 0.62 34.02 4.71
CA MET A 1 -0.75 34.33 5.19
C MET A 1 -0.86 33.91 6.64
N THR A 2 -1.48 34.72 7.51
CA THR A 2 -1.67 34.39 8.92
C THR A 2 -2.94 33.54 9.09
N PHE A 3 -2.87 32.52 9.95
CA PHE A 3 -4.02 31.69 10.26
C PHE A 3 -5.09 32.50 11.01
N LYS A 4 -6.33 32.45 10.55
CA LYS A 4 -7.49 33.06 11.20
C LYS A 4 -8.56 31.98 11.43
N GLU A 5 -9.01 31.84 12.67
CA GLU A 5 -10.11 30.96 13.01
C GLU A 5 -11.43 31.45 12.40
N ILE A 6 -12.28 30.51 11.97
CA ILE A 6 -13.66 30.80 11.58
C ILE A 6 -14.44 31.18 12.83
N GLU A 7 -15.20 32.27 12.75
CA GLU A 7 -16.03 32.77 13.84
C GLU A 7 -17.46 32.22 13.70
N PHE A 8 -17.98 31.65 14.79
CA PHE A 8 -19.31 31.05 14.88
C PHE A 8 -20.16 31.80 15.91
N LYS A 9 -21.48 31.86 15.70
CA LYS A 9 -22.41 32.49 16.64
C LYS A 9 -22.70 31.56 17.83
N ASP A 10 -22.75 30.26 17.58
CA ASP A 10 -22.99 29.23 18.57
C ASP A 10 -21.68 28.74 19.21
N ILE A 11 -21.72 28.65 20.54
CA ILE A 11 -20.59 28.19 21.36
C ILE A 11 -20.25 26.72 21.08
N ASN A 12 -21.26 25.89 20.78
CA ASN A 12 -21.04 24.48 20.48
C ASN A 12 -20.35 24.30 19.12
N SER A 13 -20.76 25.08 18.11
CA SER A 13 -20.13 25.14 16.79
C SER A 13 -18.65 25.52 16.90
N THR A 14 -18.35 26.56 17.70
CA THR A 14 -16.95 26.95 18.01
C THR A 14 -16.16 25.80 18.63
N ARG A 15 -16.75 25.06 19.58
CA ARG A 15 -16.09 23.94 20.27
C ARG A 15 -15.79 22.78 19.32
N ILE A 16 -16.74 22.41 18.46
CA ILE A 16 -16.57 21.32 17.48
C ILE A 16 -15.48 21.66 16.49
N TYR A 17 -15.54 22.86 15.90
CA TYR A 17 -14.52 23.34 14.97
C TYR A 17 -13.11 23.32 15.59
N ARG A 18 -12.95 23.84 16.82
CA ARG A 18 -11.65 23.83 17.51
C ARG A 18 -11.14 22.42 17.83
N ASN A 19 -12.04 21.50 18.19
CA ASN A 19 -11.67 20.11 18.40
C ASN A 19 -11.12 19.48 17.10
N TYR A 20 -11.82 19.74 15.98
CA TYR A 20 -11.41 19.27 14.66
C TYR A 20 -10.05 19.86 14.23
N LEU A 21 -9.84 21.17 14.42
CA LEU A 21 -8.52 21.80 14.21
C LEU A 21 -7.43 21.17 15.08
N GLY A 22 -7.73 20.83 16.34
CA GLY A 22 -6.80 20.12 17.22
C GLY A 22 -6.36 18.78 16.64
N ARG A 23 -7.28 18.03 16.03
CA ARG A 23 -6.99 16.76 15.34
C ARG A 23 -6.14 16.99 14.09
N ILE A 24 -6.44 18.02 13.29
CA ILE A 24 -5.62 18.43 12.14
C ILE A 24 -4.18 18.72 12.59
N ARG A 25 -4.01 19.61 13.59
CA ARG A 25 -2.70 19.97 14.14
C ARG A 25 -1.92 18.74 14.63
N ASN A 26 -2.58 17.81 15.32
CA ASN A 26 -1.94 16.58 15.77
C ASN A 26 -1.53 15.66 14.61
N SER A 27 -2.31 15.60 13.53
CA SER A 27 -1.98 14.82 12.31
C SER A 27 -0.77 15.37 11.56
N ILE A 28 -0.58 16.69 11.55
CA ILE A 28 0.50 17.36 10.80
C ILE A 28 1.73 17.70 11.66
N LYS A 29 1.71 17.48 12.98
CA LYS A 29 2.77 17.91 13.93
C LYS A 29 4.20 17.46 13.62
N ASN A 30 4.36 16.44 12.79
CA ASN A 30 5.65 15.87 12.42
C ASN A 30 6.27 16.54 11.18
N LEU A 31 5.57 17.47 10.54
CA LEU A 31 6.07 18.27 9.42
C LEU A 31 6.88 19.46 9.92
N ASN A 32 7.61 20.12 9.03
CA ASN A 32 8.23 21.41 9.32
C ASN A 32 7.16 22.50 9.54
N PRO A 33 7.50 23.63 10.20
CA PRO A 33 6.52 24.68 10.52
C PRO A 33 5.80 25.26 9.30
N ASP A 34 6.50 25.41 8.17
CA ASP A 34 5.94 25.99 6.94
C ASP A 34 4.85 25.09 6.35
N ASN A 35 5.12 23.79 6.23
CA ASN A 35 4.17 22.79 5.74
C ASN A 35 3.00 22.58 6.72
N GLN A 36 3.24 22.67 8.03
CA GLN A 36 2.15 22.66 9.01
C GLN A 36 1.21 23.84 8.81
N GLN A 37 1.76 25.03 8.61
CA GLN A 37 0.98 26.24 8.39
C GLN A 37 0.22 26.19 7.07
N GLU A 38 0.86 25.74 5.99
CA GLU A 38 0.24 25.58 4.67
C GLU A 38 -0.98 24.65 4.73
N LEU A 39 -0.82 23.42 5.24
CA LEU A 39 -1.91 22.45 5.34
C LEU A 39 -3.03 22.94 6.27
N LEU A 40 -2.68 23.58 7.39
CA LEU A 40 -3.67 24.12 8.30
C LEU A 40 -4.50 25.22 7.64
N LEU A 41 -3.88 26.09 6.84
CA LEU A 41 -4.57 27.14 6.10
C LEU A 41 -5.47 26.57 5.00
N GLU A 42 -4.97 25.63 4.22
CA GLU A 42 -5.70 25.00 3.11
C GLU A 42 -6.96 24.28 3.59
N ILE A 43 -6.84 23.47 4.65
CA ILE A 43 -7.99 22.76 5.21
C ILE A 43 -8.98 23.75 5.84
N ASN A 44 -8.47 24.80 6.50
CA ASN A 44 -9.32 25.83 7.07
C ASN A 44 -10.10 26.61 6.01
N SER A 45 -9.48 26.91 4.86
CA SER A 45 -10.19 27.51 3.73
C SER A 45 -11.27 26.58 3.18
N HIS A 46 -11.01 25.28 3.07
CA HIS A 46 -12.04 24.33 2.62
C HIS A 46 -13.20 24.19 3.61
N ILE A 47 -12.93 24.19 4.92
CA ILE A 47 -13.99 24.24 5.93
C ILE A 47 -14.80 25.52 5.76
N TYR A 48 -14.15 26.67 5.61
CA TYR A 48 -14.82 27.96 5.44
C TYR A 48 -15.67 27.99 4.17
N GLU A 49 -15.14 27.55 3.04
CA GLU A 49 -15.87 27.48 1.77
C GLU A 49 -17.07 26.56 1.87
N ALA A 50 -16.88 25.34 2.40
CA ALA A 50 -17.94 24.35 2.53
C ALA A 50 -19.04 24.80 3.51
N PHE A 51 -18.67 25.50 4.58
CA PHE A 51 -19.61 26.03 5.58
C PHE A 51 -20.40 27.25 5.09
N ASN A 52 -19.83 28.05 4.18
CA ASN A 52 -20.55 29.18 3.57
C ASN A 52 -21.34 28.78 2.31
N TYR A 53 -21.16 27.55 1.82
CA TYR A 53 -21.85 27.05 0.65
C TYR A 53 -23.23 26.49 1.00
N ASP A 54 -24.26 27.23 0.60
CA ASP A 54 -25.70 26.94 0.75
C ASP A 54 -26.08 26.14 2.00
N PRO A 55 -26.27 26.82 3.16
CA PRO A 55 -26.67 26.16 4.40
C PRO A 55 -28.08 25.55 4.35
N GLY A 56 -28.86 25.81 3.29
CA GLY A 56 -30.27 25.44 3.21
C GLY A 56 -31.06 26.04 4.38
N GLN A 57 -31.95 25.23 4.98
CA GLN A 57 -32.72 25.61 6.18
C GLN A 57 -32.08 25.12 7.50
N LYS A 58 -30.83 24.63 7.47
CA LYS A 58 -30.20 24.04 8.65
C LYS A 58 -29.68 25.09 9.61
N GLY A 59 -29.67 24.75 10.91
CA GLY A 59 -28.97 25.54 11.91
C GLY A 59 -27.44 25.48 11.73
N GLU A 60 -26.74 26.52 12.20
CA GLU A 60 -25.27 26.64 12.12
C GLU A 60 -24.53 25.37 12.56
N LEU A 61 -24.92 24.80 13.71
CA LEU A 61 -24.32 23.61 14.27
C LEU A 61 -24.49 22.37 13.39
N GLU A 62 -25.71 22.15 12.88
CA GLU A 62 -26.01 20.99 12.04
C GLU A 62 -25.28 21.08 10.70
N HIS A 63 -25.20 22.29 10.13
CA HIS A 63 -24.46 22.52 8.90
C HIS A 63 -22.95 22.28 9.08
N LEU A 64 -22.37 22.73 10.20
CA LEU A 64 -20.96 22.48 10.51
C LEU A 64 -20.68 20.98 10.69
N LEU A 65 -21.56 20.24 11.37
CA LEU A 65 -21.44 18.80 11.52
C LEU A 65 -21.45 18.09 10.16
N ASP A 66 -22.37 18.45 9.27
CA ASP A 66 -22.42 17.91 7.90
C ASP A 66 -21.12 18.17 7.12
N VAL A 67 -20.53 19.37 7.26
CA VAL A 67 -19.24 19.71 6.63
C VAL A 67 -18.13 18.82 7.17
N MET A 68 -18.05 18.65 8.50
CA MET A 68 -17.02 17.84 9.15
C MET A 68 -17.17 16.35 8.82
N ASP A 69 -18.40 15.85 8.72
CA ASP A 69 -18.69 14.47 8.32
C ASP A 69 -18.31 14.21 6.87
N LYS A 70 -18.56 15.17 5.96
CA LYS A 70 -18.13 15.09 4.55
C LYS A 70 -16.61 15.11 4.39
N LEU A 71 -15.92 15.91 5.20
CA LEU A 71 -14.45 15.92 5.22
C LEU A 71 -13.88 14.64 5.85
N GLY A 72 -14.57 14.09 6.84
CA GLY A 72 -14.18 12.89 7.56
C GLY A 72 -13.05 13.13 8.57
N PRO A 73 -12.51 12.06 9.16
CA PRO A 73 -11.45 12.14 10.18
C PRO A 73 -10.10 12.67 9.64
N PRO A 74 -9.52 13.75 10.22
CA PRO A 74 -8.24 14.31 9.78
C PRO A 74 -7.11 13.29 9.71
N GLU A 75 -7.00 12.42 10.70
CA GLU A 75 -5.98 11.37 10.78
C GLU A 75 -6.05 10.33 9.65
N VAL A 76 -7.18 10.25 8.94
CA VAL A 76 -7.37 9.35 7.79
C VAL A 76 -6.97 10.04 6.50
N PHE A 77 -7.62 11.16 6.15
CA PHE A 77 -7.39 11.79 4.85
C PHE A 77 -6.06 12.56 4.78
N LEU A 78 -5.51 13.05 5.89
CA LEU A 78 -4.21 13.74 5.89
C LEU A 78 -3.03 12.79 5.84
N LYS A 79 -3.21 11.51 6.16
CA LYS A 79 -2.12 10.53 6.16
C LYS A 79 -1.32 10.52 4.84
N PRO A 80 -1.93 10.46 3.63
CA PRO A 80 -1.17 10.55 2.39
C PRO A 80 -0.49 11.90 2.16
N TRP A 81 -1.12 13.01 2.54
CA TRP A 81 -0.55 14.36 2.38
C TRP A 81 0.68 14.58 3.28
N VAL A 82 0.57 14.16 4.55
CA VAL A 82 1.69 14.20 5.51
C VAL A 82 2.83 13.29 5.04
N ALA A 83 2.53 12.11 4.51
CA ALA A 83 3.54 11.21 3.97
C ALA A 83 4.32 11.83 2.80
N GLN A 84 3.61 12.54 1.91
CA GLN A 84 4.21 13.24 0.78
C GLN A 84 5.09 14.41 1.24
N LYS A 85 4.58 15.32 2.08
CA LYS A 85 5.34 16.47 2.59
C LYS A 85 6.58 16.03 3.39
N GLN A 86 6.49 14.95 4.18
CA GLN A 86 7.68 14.39 4.87
C GLN A 86 8.74 13.88 3.90
N LEU A 87 8.35 13.31 2.76
CA LEU A 87 9.29 12.87 1.73
C LEU A 87 9.96 14.07 1.06
N GLU A 88 9.20 15.09 0.70
CA GLU A 88 9.72 16.34 0.13
C GLU A 88 10.75 16.98 1.09
N GLU A 89 10.41 17.14 2.37
CA GLU A 89 11.32 17.64 3.41
C GLU A 89 12.58 16.77 3.56
N ALA A 90 12.42 15.45 3.54
CA ALA A 90 13.53 14.52 3.67
C ALA A 90 14.50 14.63 2.49
N THR A 91 13.97 14.69 1.27
CA THR A 91 14.78 14.82 0.04
C THR A 91 15.52 16.16 -0.04
N GLN A 92 14.90 17.26 0.39
CA GLN A 92 15.57 18.56 0.46
C GLN A 92 16.69 18.59 1.51
N SER A 93 16.54 17.85 2.61
CA SER A 93 17.51 17.83 3.70
C SER A 93 18.75 16.95 3.46
N PHE A 94 18.74 16.07 2.44
CA PHE A 94 19.74 15.03 2.20
C PHE A 94 20.10 14.17 3.43
N ASN A 95 19.24 14.14 4.46
CA ASN A 95 19.48 13.37 5.67
C ASN A 95 19.04 11.91 5.46
N PRO A 96 19.97 10.93 5.49
CA PRO A 96 19.65 9.54 5.17
C PRO A 96 18.59 8.94 6.11
N VAL A 97 18.61 9.28 7.40
CA VAL A 97 17.62 8.77 8.38
C VAL A 97 16.22 9.30 8.06
N LYS A 98 16.10 10.59 7.70
CA LYS A 98 14.82 11.17 7.30
C LYS A 98 14.30 10.54 6.01
N ILE A 99 15.18 10.29 5.04
CA ILE A 99 14.85 9.63 3.77
C ILE A 99 14.31 8.22 4.04
N PHE A 100 15.01 7.40 4.82
CA PHE A 100 14.54 6.05 5.16
C PHE A 100 13.17 6.06 5.87
N LYS A 101 12.98 6.97 6.83
CA LYS A 101 11.70 7.09 7.55
C LYS A 101 10.56 7.50 6.61
N ALA A 102 10.79 8.49 5.75
CA ALA A 102 9.79 8.95 4.80
C ALA A 102 9.45 7.88 3.74
N LEU A 103 10.44 7.13 3.27
CA LEU A 103 10.23 5.99 2.38
C LEU A 103 9.36 4.94 3.07
N PHE A 104 9.73 4.49 4.27
CA PHE A 104 8.95 3.49 5.01
C PHE A 104 7.49 3.92 5.24
N LEU A 105 7.26 5.21 5.53
CA LEU A 105 5.93 5.76 5.72
C LEU A 105 5.09 5.73 4.43
N ASN A 106 5.74 5.91 3.27
CA ASN A 106 5.11 5.83 1.94
C ASN A 106 4.98 4.39 1.40
N LEU A 107 5.73 3.42 1.95
CA LEU A 107 5.72 2.02 1.51
C LEU A 107 4.44 1.23 1.89
N GLY A 108 3.56 1.79 2.73
CA GLY A 108 2.43 1.07 3.34
C GLY A 108 1.52 0.32 2.34
N ASN A 109 1.36 0.84 1.12
CA ASN A 109 0.65 0.12 0.04
C ASN A 109 1.59 -0.64 -0.90
N GLY A 110 2.86 -0.21 -1.01
CA GLY A 110 3.90 -0.74 -1.90
C GLY A 110 4.31 -2.18 -1.59
N ILE A 111 4.44 -2.54 -0.32
CA ILE A 111 4.88 -3.87 0.12
C ILE A 111 3.96 -4.97 -0.43
N SER A 112 2.64 -4.73 -0.41
CA SER A 112 1.69 -5.69 -0.98
C SER A 112 1.91 -5.90 -2.48
N TYR A 113 2.29 -4.85 -3.22
CA TYR A 113 2.56 -4.95 -4.66
C TYR A 113 3.88 -5.68 -4.94
N ILE A 114 4.90 -5.53 -4.09
CA ILE A 114 6.14 -6.32 -4.18
C ILE A 114 5.82 -7.81 -3.98
N LEU A 115 5.02 -8.15 -2.96
CA LEU A 115 4.57 -9.52 -2.74
C LEU A 115 3.79 -10.06 -3.96
N PHE A 116 2.83 -9.29 -4.50
CA PHE A 116 2.11 -9.69 -5.70
C PHE A 116 3.03 -9.87 -6.91
N ALA A 117 4.03 -9.01 -7.10
CA ALA A 117 5.00 -9.12 -8.18
C ALA A 117 5.80 -10.42 -8.09
N ILE A 118 6.29 -10.77 -6.89
CA ILE A 118 6.99 -12.05 -6.65
C ILE A 118 6.08 -13.24 -6.96
N LEU A 119 4.82 -13.23 -6.48
CA LEU A 119 3.88 -14.32 -6.72
C LEU A 119 3.52 -14.46 -8.21
N TYR A 120 3.34 -13.35 -8.93
CA TYR A 120 3.13 -13.37 -10.39
C TYR A 120 4.37 -13.86 -11.14
N LEU A 121 5.58 -13.51 -10.68
CA LEU A 121 6.82 -14.04 -11.23
C LEU A 121 6.92 -15.55 -11.04
N CYS A 122 6.56 -16.08 -9.86
CA CYS A 122 6.48 -17.52 -9.63
C CYS A 122 5.46 -18.20 -10.54
N LEU A 123 4.27 -17.60 -10.71
CA LEU A 123 3.23 -18.12 -11.61
C LEU A 123 3.73 -18.21 -13.06
N PHE A 124 4.37 -17.14 -13.54
CA PHE A 124 5.01 -17.15 -14.86
C PHE A 124 6.14 -18.18 -14.94
N GLY A 125 6.93 -18.33 -13.88
CA GLY A 125 7.95 -19.36 -13.74
C GLY A 125 7.40 -20.77 -13.93
N PHE A 126 6.26 -21.12 -13.31
CA PHE A 126 5.65 -22.44 -13.51
C PHE A 126 5.19 -22.68 -14.95
N VAL A 127 4.58 -21.68 -15.59
CA VAL A 127 4.20 -21.76 -17.01
C VAL A 127 5.44 -21.93 -17.90
N PHE A 128 6.50 -21.18 -17.62
CA PHE A 128 7.77 -21.29 -18.30
C PHE A 128 8.37 -22.69 -18.14
N LEU A 129 8.35 -23.27 -16.94
CA LEU A 129 8.88 -24.62 -16.68
C LEU A 129 8.11 -25.72 -17.41
N ILE A 130 6.80 -25.57 -17.62
CA ILE A 130 6.03 -26.50 -18.46
C ILE A 130 6.57 -26.49 -19.89
N VAL A 131 6.76 -25.31 -20.48
CA VAL A 131 7.32 -25.19 -21.83
C VAL A 131 8.76 -25.72 -21.88
N ALA A 132 9.57 -25.38 -20.89
CA ALA A 132 10.96 -25.83 -20.80
C ALA A 132 11.05 -27.37 -20.70
N LYS A 133 10.16 -28.03 -19.96
CA LYS A 133 10.07 -29.49 -19.87
C LYS A 133 9.72 -30.15 -21.20
N ILE A 134 8.88 -29.51 -22.02
CA ILE A 134 8.54 -30.02 -23.35
C ILE A 134 9.75 -29.94 -24.29
N LEU A 135 10.53 -28.85 -24.19
CA LEU A 135 11.72 -28.65 -25.04
C LEU A 135 12.93 -29.48 -24.59
N ASN A 136 13.12 -29.63 -23.27
CA ASN A 136 14.26 -30.30 -22.65
C ASN A 136 13.78 -31.27 -21.55
N PRO A 137 13.18 -32.42 -21.91
CA PRO A 137 12.50 -33.31 -20.97
C PRO A 137 13.41 -33.87 -19.88
N ASP A 138 14.67 -34.14 -20.18
CA ASP A 138 15.61 -34.75 -19.24
C ASP A 138 16.27 -33.72 -18.30
N GLN A 139 16.26 -32.43 -18.67
CA GLN A 139 17.00 -31.38 -17.95
C GLN A 139 16.12 -30.53 -17.03
N VAL A 140 14.79 -30.60 -17.20
CA VAL A 140 13.83 -29.82 -16.42
C VAL A 140 13.09 -30.74 -15.47
N GLY A 141 12.97 -30.37 -14.19
CA GLY A 141 12.39 -31.27 -13.22
C GLY A 141 12.43 -30.72 -11.80
N LEU A 142 12.03 -31.59 -10.86
CA LEU A 142 12.30 -31.41 -9.45
C LEU A 142 13.42 -32.38 -9.06
N PHE A 143 14.61 -31.83 -8.86
CA PHE A 143 15.79 -32.60 -8.48
C PHE A 143 16.08 -32.41 -6.99
N TYR A 144 16.29 -33.50 -6.27
CA TYR A 144 16.64 -33.43 -4.86
C TYR A 144 17.56 -34.57 -4.45
N ARG A 145 18.72 -34.20 -3.89
CA ARG A 145 19.73 -35.10 -3.33
C ARG A 145 19.86 -34.81 -1.84
N VAL A 146 20.03 -35.87 -1.04
CA VAL A 146 20.23 -35.75 0.42
C VAL A 146 21.49 -34.91 0.71
N ASN A 147 21.37 -33.98 1.67
CA ASN A 147 22.41 -32.99 2.02
C ASN A 147 22.74 -31.96 0.93
N ASP A 148 21.83 -31.76 -0.03
CA ASP A 148 21.95 -30.75 -1.08
C ASP A 148 20.68 -29.90 -1.18
N PHE A 149 20.76 -28.80 -1.92
CA PHE A 149 19.60 -27.97 -2.24
C PHE A 149 18.70 -28.67 -3.25
N PHE A 150 17.37 -28.47 -3.15
CA PHE A 150 16.46 -28.90 -4.19
C PHE A 150 16.52 -27.91 -5.37
N ILE A 151 16.38 -28.44 -6.59
CA ILE A 151 16.29 -27.66 -7.81
C ILE A 151 14.91 -27.90 -8.40
N LEU A 152 14.09 -26.85 -8.45
CA LEU A 152 12.86 -26.83 -9.24
C LEU A 152 13.11 -25.96 -10.46
N GLY A 153 13.52 -26.58 -11.56
CA GLY A 153 13.99 -25.81 -12.71
C GLY A 153 14.73 -26.63 -13.73
N GLN A 154 15.59 -25.95 -14.50
CA GLN A 154 16.51 -26.57 -15.44
C GLN A 154 17.90 -26.65 -14.82
N TYR A 155 18.55 -27.81 -14.89
CA TYR A 155 19.97 -27.96 -14.57
C TYR A 155 20.78 -28.09 -15.87
N ARG A 156 22.09 -27.77 -15.83
CA ARG A 156 23.01 -27.95 -16.97
C ARG A 156 23.92 -29.12 -16.71
N GLU A 157 24.14 -29.93 -17.73
CA GLU A 157 24.93 -31.17 -17.67
C GLU A 157 26.45 -30.95 -17.42
N THR A 158 26.89 -29.69 -17.33
CA THR A 158 28.25 -29.32 -16.92
C THR A 158 28.52 -29.52 -15.43
N ASP A 159 27.50 -29.81 -14.64
CA ASP A 159 27.66 -30.14 -13.22
C ASP A 159 28.31 -31.52 -13.09
N ILE A 160 29.49 -31.57 -12.46
CA ILE A 160 30.34 -32.76 -12.25
C ILE A 160 29.57 -33.95 -11.66
N ASN A 161 28.41 -33.67 -11.03
CA ASN A 161 27.45 -34.66 -10.56
C ASN A 161 26.16 -34.53 -11.37
N SER A 162 25.87 -35.50 -12.24
CA SER A 162 24.58 -35.57 -12.92
C SER A 162 23.45 -35.65 -11.90
N TYR A 163 22.53 -34.67 -11.95
CA TYR A 163 21.31 -34.66 -11.14
C TYR A 163 20.21 -35.55 -11.71
N LEU A 164 20.39 -36.10 -12.92
CA LEU A 164 19.40 -36.92 -13.61
C LEU A 164 18.82 -38.06 -12.74
N PRO A 165 19.61 -38.82 -11.95
CA PRO A 165 19.09 -39.90 -11.11
C PRO A 165 18.24 -39.41 -9.92
N TYR A 166 18.25 -38.11 -9.64
CA TYR A 166 17.58 -37.47 -8.50
C TYR A 166 16.36 -36.68 -8.91
N GLU A 167 15.88 -36.86 -10.14
CA GLU A 167 14.61 -36.31 -10.61
C GLU A 167 13.45 -37.11 -10.01
N HIS A 168 12.52 -36.43 -9.34
CA HIS A 168 11.46 -37.08 -8.55
C HIS A 168 10.08 -37.12 -9.24
N LEU A 169 9.83 -36.27 -10.24
CA LEU A 169 8.48 -36.08 -10.78
C LEU A 169 8.29 -36.71 -12.16
N GLY A 170 9.32 -36.77 -12.99
CA GLY A 170 9.32 -37.36 -14.32
C GLY A 170 8.19 -36.80 -15.15
N ASN A 171 7.31 -37.70 -15.61
CA ASN A 171 6.12 -37.35 -16.39
C ASN A 171 5.04 -36.61 -15.58
N TRP A 172 5.06 -36.71 -14.25
CA TRP A 172 4.16 -35.95 -13.35
C TRP A 172 4.56 -34.49 -13.20
N PHE A 173 5.75 -34.09 -13.66
CA PHE A 173 6.19 -32.71 -13.55
C PHE A 173 5.19 -31.72 -14.17
N ILE A 174 4.73 -31.99 -15.40
CA ILE A 174 3.79 -31.10 -16.10
C ILE A 174 2.44 -31.02 -15.36
N PRO A 175 1.76 -32.13 -15.03
CA PRO A 175 0.54 -32.09 -14.21
C PRO A 175 0.70 -31.32 -12.90
N VAL A 176 1.80 -31.54 -12.18
CA VAL A 176 2.07 -30.85 -10.90
C VAL A 176 2.25 -29.35 -11.11
N MET A 177 2.98 -28.93 -12.16
CA MET A 177 3.14 -27.50 -12.48
C MET A 177 1.80 -26.86 -12.87
N ILE A 178 0.94 -27.54 -13.65
CA ILE A 178 -0.40 -27.04 -14.00
C ILE A 178 -1.25 -26.82 -12.75
N VAL A 179 -1.28 -27.80 -11.83
CA VAL A 179 -2.01 -27.69 -10.57
C VAL A 179 -1.44 -26.57 -9.70
N ALA A 180 -0.10 -26.46 -9.60
CA ALA A 180 0.56 -25.38 -8.86
C ALA A 180 0.23 -24.00 -9.44
N THR A 181 0.22 -23.84 -10.76
CA THR A 181 -0.20 -22.60 -11.45
C THR A 181 -1.65 -22.26 -11.12
N ALA A 182 -2.57 -23.23 -11.19
CA ALA A 182 -3.99 -23.02 -10.90
C ALA A 182 -4.22 -22.63 -9.42
N LEU A 183 -3.57 -23.33 -8.49
CA LEU A 183 -3.63 -23.02 -7.05
C LEU A 183 -3.07 -21.64 -6.75
N LEU A 184 -1.92 -21.29 -7.34
CA LEU A 184 -1.28 -19.98 -7.16
C LEU A 184 -2.13 -18.85 -7.74
N TYR A 185 -2.74 -19.06 -8.92
CA TYR A 185 -3.68 -18.11 -9.53
C TYR A 185 -4.90 -17.88 -8.64
N PHE A 186 -5.49 -18.95 -8.10
CA PHE A 186 -6.61 -18.85 -7.18
C PHE A 186 -6.23 -18.10 -5.90
N LEU A 187 -5.08 -18.43 -5.30
CA LEU A 187 -4.55 -17.76 -4.13
C LEU A 187 -4.31 -16.26 -4.39
N LEU A 188 -3.68 -15.91 -5.51
CA LEU A 188 -3.47 -14.53 -5.94
C LEU A 188 -4.80 -13.76 -6.03
N THR A 189 -5.80 -14.35 -6.67
CA THR A 189 -7.13 -13.76 -6.83
C THR A 189 -7.82 -13.57 -5.48
N LEU A 190 -7.72 -14.56 -4.57
CA LEU A 190 -8.25 -14.48 -3.22
C LEU A 190 -7.58 -13.36 -2.42
N LEU A 191 -6.26 -13.27 -2.44
CA LEU A 191 -5.48 -12.23 -1.76
C LEU A 191 -5.82 -10.83 -2.28
N LEU A 192 -5.99 -10.66 -3.59
CA LEU A 192 -6.42 -9.38 -4.19
C LEU A 192 -7.83 -8.99 -3.74
N LYS A 193 -8.77 -9.96 -3.70
CA LYS A 193 -10.14 -9.73 -3.23
C LYS A 193 -10.16 -9.34 -1.76
N LEU A 194 -9.38 -10.02 -0.92
CA LEU A 194 -9.24 -9.68 0.50
C LEU A 194 -8.66 -8.27 0.68
N LYS A 195 -7.57 -7.93 -0.03
CA LYS A 195 -6.97 -6.59 0.01
C LYS A 195 -7.99 -5.49 -0.34
N LYS A 196 -8.81 -5.70 -1.38
CA LYS A 196 -9.87 -4.76 -1.76
C LYS A 196 -10.90 -4.57 -0.64
N THR A 197 -11.35 -5.66 -0.03
CA THR A 197 -12.34 -5.64 1.06
C THR A 197 -11.82 -4.92 2.30
N PHE A 198 -10.55 -5.12 2.67
CA PHE A 198 -9.95 -4.38 3.79
C PHE A 198 -9.82 -2.88 3.49
N LYS A 199 -9.45 -2.50 2.27
CA LYS A 199 -9.36 -1.08 1.88
C LYS A 199 -10.73 -0.37 1.96
N LEU A 200 -11.82 -1.06 1.63
CA LEU A 200 -13.19 -0.52 1.69
C LEU A 200 -13.76 -0.42 3.12
N LYS A 201 -13.27 -1.22 4.08
CA LYS A 201 -13.71 -1.14 5.49
C LYS A 201 -12.98 -0.08 6.32
N LEU A 202 -11.90 0.48 5.78
CA LEU A 202 -11.01 1.44 6.45
C LEU A 202 -11.09 2.87 5.85
N SER A 203 -11.91 3.03 4.81
CA SER A 203 -12.27 4.32 4.18
C SER A 203 -13.69 4.69 4.56
#